data_AF-A0AAV9V191-F1
#
_entry.id   AF-A0AAV9V191-F1
#
_cell.length_a   1.000
_cell.length_b   1.000
_cell.length_c   1.000
_cell.angle_alpha   90.00
_cell.angle_beta   90.00
_cell.angle_gamma   90.00
#
_symmetry.space_group_name_H-M   'P 1'
#
loop_
_entity.id
_entity.type
_entity.pdbx_description
1 polymer ?
#
loop_
_entity_poly.entity_id
_entity_poly.type
_entity_poly.pdbx_seq_one_letter_code
_entity_poly.pdbx_strand_id
1 'polypeptide(L)'
;MCWLMAMHKQKELLLEQKATGPIQPPRDLITEEHLENMGTELTRHCDNMERHGLVDYQMGVWEEQILDAIQECLDLMQDKEPAAAPEPTR
;
A
#
# COMPACT_ATOMS: atom_id res chain seq x y z
N MET A 1 4.64 -9.09 -9.63
CA MET A 1 3.15 -9.05 -9.78
C MET A 1 2.36 -9.62 -8.59
N CYS A 2 2.88 -10.55 -7.78
CA CYS A 2 2.12 -11.11 -6.64
C CYS A 2 1.88 -10.12 -5.49
N TRP A 3 2.78 -9.15 -5.26
CA TRP A 3 2.65 -8.19 -4.16
C TRP A 3 1.51 -7.17 -4.37
N LEU A 4 1.30 -6.71 -5.61
CA LEU A 4 0.19 -5.81 -5.93
C LEU A 4 -1.18 -6.48 -5.68
N MET A 5 -1.30 -7.76 -6.03
CA MET A 5 -2.48 -8.56 -5.70
C MET A 5 -2.66 -8.73 -4.19
N ALA A 6 -1.58 -8.86 -3.42
CA ALA A 6 -1.64 -8.93 -1.97
C ALA A 6 -2.12 -7.60 -1.37
N MET A 7 -1.64 -6.45 -1.86
CA MET A 7 -2.09 -5.12 -1.41
C MET A 7 -3.55 -4.86 -1.78
N HIS A 8 -3.98 -5.22 -2.99
CA HIS A 8 -5.39 -5.12 -3.37
C HIS A 8 -6.28 -5.98 -2.47
N LYS A 9 -5.84 -7.19 -2.12
CA LYS A 9 -6.59 -8.06 -1.21
C LYS A 9 -6.64 -7.50 0.21
N GLN A 10 -5.52 -6.97 0.71
CA GLN A 10 -5.45 -6.30 2.01
C GLN A 10 -6.42 -5.10 2.08
N LYS A 11 -6.46 -4.26 1.03
CA LYS A 11 -7.40 -3.15 0.91
C LYS A 11 -8.86 -3.59 0.95
N GLU A 12 -9.22 -4.63 0.18
CA GLU A 12 -10.58 -5.19 0.19
C GLU A 12 -10.98 -5.68 1.59
N LEU A 13 -10.08 -6.37 2.29
CA LEU A 13 -10.32 -6.86 3.64
C LEU A 13 -10.50 -5.73 4.67
N LEU A 14 -9.74 -4.63 4.55
CA LEU A 14 -9.87 -3.43 5.38
C LEU A 14 -11.21 -2.71 5.15
N LEU A 15 -11.63 -2.57 3.89
CA LEU A 15 -12.92 -1.98 3.54
C LEU A 15 -14.11 -2.82 4.05
N GLU A 16 -14.03 -4.15 3.89
CA GLU A 16 -15.03 -5.07 4.44
C GLU A 16 -15.10 -5.02 5.96
N GLN A 17 -13.96 -4.84 6.64
CA GLN A 17 -13.92 -4.70 8.10
C GLN A 17 -14.60 -3.40 8.54
N LYS A 18 -14.30 -2.27 7.88
CA LYS A 18 -14.98 -0.99 8.12
C LYS A 18 -16.49 -1.08 7.86
N ALA A 19 -16.90 -1.81 6.82
CA ALA A 19 -18.31 -1.94 6.46
C ALA A 19 -19.12 -2.87 7.38
N THR A 20 -18.50 -3.93 7.93
CA THR A 20 -19.24 -5.01 8.63
C THR A 20 -19.28 -4.83 10.15
N GLY A 21 -18.53 -3.89 10.73
CA GLY A 21 -18.49 -3.67 12.18
C GLY A 21 -17.84 -4.84 12.97
N PRO A 22 -17.73 -4.72 14.30
CA PRO A 22 -16.84 -5.53 15.15
C PRO A 22 -17.21 -7.02 15.32
N ILE A 23 -18.17 -7.55 14.55
CA ILE A 23 -18.74 -8.89 14.73
C ILE A 23 -17.92 -9.98 14.01
N GLN A 24 -16.96 -9.62 13.15
CA GLN A 24 -16.17 -10.59 12.39
C GLN A 24 -14.99 -11.18 13.18
N PRO A 25 -14.66 -12.47 12.98
CA PRO A 25 -13.47 -13.09 13.58
C PRO A 25 -12.18 -12.34 13.18
N PRO A 26 -11.10 -12.43 13.98
CA PRO A 26 -9.84 -11.77 13.67
C PRO A 26 -9.36 -12.23 12.29
N ARG A 27 -9.36 -11.32 11.33
CA ARG A 27 -8.72 -11.54 10.03
C ARG A 27 -7.22 -11.32 10.25
N ASP A 28 -6.39 -12.20 9.70
CA ASP A 28 -4.93 -12.01 9.63
C ASP A 28 -4.63 -10.86 8.66
N LEU A 29 -4.89 -9.64 9.11
CA LEU A 29 -4.52 -8.41 8.43
C LEU A 29 -3.04 -8.18 8.68
N ILE A 30 -2.32 -7.83 7.61
CA ILE A 30 -0.97 -7.31 7.72
C ILE A 30 -1.00 -6.08 8.64
N THR A 31 -0.11 -6.04 9.64
CA THR A 31 -0.01 -4.90 10.56
C THR A 31 0.63 -3.71 9.87
N GLU A 32 0.37 -2.51 10.38
CA GLU A 32 0.94 -1.25 9.88
C GLU A 32 2.48 -1.33 9.80
N GLU A 33 3.13 -1.76 10.87
CA GLU A 33 4.59 -1.96 10.92
C GLU A 33 5.10 -2.92 9.83
N HIS A 34 4.36 -3.98 9.53
CA HIS A 34 4.75 -4.93 8.48
C HIS A 34 4.58 -4.31 7.08
N LEU A 35 3.52 -3.53 6.86
CA LEU A 35 3.28 -2.80 5.61
C LEU A 35 4.40 -1.76 5.35
N GLU A 36 4.80 -1.01 6.38
CA GLU A 36 5.91 -0.04 6.29
C GLU A 36 7.25 -0.73 5.99
N ASN A 37 7.54 -1.83 6.69
CA ASN A 37 8.75 -2.63 6.45
C ASN A 37 8.76 -3.22 5.03
N MET A 38 7.60 -3.66 4.53
CA MET A 38 7.48 -4.17 3.15
C MET A 38 7.78 -3.09 2.10
N GLY A 39 7.28 -1.86 2.29
CA GLY A 39 7.59 -0.74 1.40
C GLY A 39 9.09 -0.42 1.39
N THR A 40 9.70 -0.40 2.57
CA THR A 40 11.14 -0.13 2.74
C THR A 40 12.00 -1.19 2.04
N GLU A 41 11.67 -2.48 2.22
CA GLU A 41 12.40 -3.56 1.56
C GLU A 41 12.19 -3.57 0.05
N LEU A 42 11.00 -3.18 -0.43
CA LEU A 42 10.74 -3.02 -1.87
C LEU A 42 11.69 -2.00 -2.49
N THR A 43 11.76 -0.80 -1.91
CA THR A 43 12.64 0.28 -2.39
C THR A 43 14.10 -0.16 -2.35
N ARG A 44 14.54 -0.79 -1.25
CA ARG A 44 15.91 -1.31 -1.14
C ARG A 44 16.25 -2.34 -2.22
N HIS A 45 15.29 -3.19 -2.59
CA HIS A 45 15.46 -4.17 -3.67
C HIS A 45 15.50 -3.51 -5.05
N CYS A 46 14.65 -2.51 -5.30
CA CYS A 46 14.63 -1.75 -6.55
C CYS A 46 15.93 -0.96 -6.75
N ASP A 47 16.41 -0.26 -5.72
CA ASP A 47 17.70 0.45 -5.71
C ASP A 47 18.89 -0.47 -6.02
N ASN A 48 18.82 -1.73 -5.59
CA ASN A 48 19.85 -2.72 -5.86
C ASN A 48 19.79 -3.19 -7.32
N MET A 49 18.59 -3.42 -7.85
CA MET A 49 18.39 -3.77 -9.25
C MET A 49 18.82 -2.66 -10.22
N GLU A 50 18.58 -1.39 -9.88
CA GLU A 50 19.01 -0.22 -10.65
C GLU A 50 20.55 -0.17 -10.77
N ARG A 51 21.25 -0.39 -9.66
CA ARG A 51 22.72 -0.41 -9.61
C ARG A 51 23.34 -1.48 -10.49
N HIS A 52 22.61 -2.55 -10.80
CA HIS A 52 23.07 -3.62 -11.68
C HIS A 52 22.64 -3.43 -13.15
N GLY A 53 21.98 -2.32 -13.49
CA GLY A 53 21.48 -2.05 -14.85
C GLY A 53 20.36 -3.00 -15.29
N LEU A 54 19.71 -3.67 -14.33
CA LEU A 54 18.61 -4.62 -14.55
C LEU A 54 17.23 -3.95 -14.47
N VAL A 55 17.19 -2.61 -14.38
CA VAL A 55 15.96 -1.85 -14.51
C VAL A 55 15.63 -1.78 -16.00
N ASP A 56 14.75 -2.68 -16.41
CA ASP A 56 14.21 -2.70 -17.77
C ASP A 56 13.41 -1.40 -17.97
N TYR A 57 14.02 -0.38 -18.59
CA TYR A 57 13.41 0.93 -18.82
C TYR A 57 12.09 0.85 -19.62
N GLN A 58 11.79 -0.27 -20.27
CA GLN A 58 10.55 -0.51 -21.01
C GLN A 58 9.42 -1.11 -20.16
N MET A 59 9.75 -1.78 -19.07
CA MET A 59 8.83 -2.45 -18.13
C MET A 59 9.36 -2.23 -16.72
N GLY A 60 9.56 -0.95 -16.34
CA GLY A 60 10.14 -0.56 -15.06
C GLY A 60 9.48 -1.30 -13.91
N VAL A 61 10.25 -1.68 -12.89
CA VAL A 61 9.68 -2.26 -11.67
C VAL A 61 8.55 -1.34 -11.24
N TRP A 62 7.33 -1.89 -11.09
CA TRP A 62 6.14 -1.14 -10.67
C TRP A 62 6.24 -0.74 -9.19
N GLU A 63 7.41 -0.26 -8.77
CA GLU A 63 7.69 0.20 -7.42
C GLU A 63 6.68 1.26 -7.03
N GLU A 64 6.50 2.29 -7.88
CA GLU A 64 5.53 3.36 -7.65
C GLU A 64 4.11 2.80 -7.40
N GLN A 65 3.64 1.85 -8.22
CA GLN A 65 2.28 1.32 -8.07
C GLN A 65 2.12 0.43 -6.83
N ILE A 66 3.16 -0.29 -6.42
CA ILE A 66 3.12 -1.10 -5.20
C ILE A 66 3.22 -0.20 -3.96
N LEU A 67 4.06 0.84 -4.00
CA LEU A 67 4.17 1.84 -2.94
C LEU A 67 2.85 2.62 -2.78
N ASP A 68 2.22 3.03 -3.87
CA ASP A 68 0.89 3.66 -3.84
C ASP A 68 -0.15 2.75 -3.19
N ALA A 69 -0.18 1.46 -3.56
CA ALA A 69 -1.11 0.49 -2.96
C ALA A 69 -0.83 0.23 -1.47
N ILE A 70 0.44 0.25 -1.03
CA ILE A 70 0.82 0.18 0.38
C ILE A 70 0.32 1.42 1.12
N GLN A 71 0.55 2.62 0.55
CA GLN A 71 0.14 3.89 1.15
C GLN A 71 -1.38 3.96 1.32
N GLU A 72 -2.15 3.54 0.31
CA GLU A 72 -3.61 3.46 0.42
C GLU A 72 -4.08 2.52 1.55
N CYS A 73 -3.38 1.40 1.78
CA CYS A 73 -3.69 0.50 2.89
C CYS A 73 -3.41 1.18 4.24
N LEU A 74 -2.27 1.86 4.36
CA LEU A 74 -1.90 2.60 5.58
C LEU A 74 -2.89 3.72 5.89
N ASP A 75 -3.29 4.50 4.89
CA ASP A 75 -4.27 5.58 5.05
C ASP A 75 -5.63 5.05 5.52
N LEU A 76 -6.07 3.90 4.97
CA LEU A 76 -7.29 3.22 5.39
C LEU A 76 -7.21 2.72 6.84
N MET A 77 -6.04 2.22 7.27
CA MET A 77 -5.81 1.76 8.65
C MET A 77 -5.76 2.93 9.64
N GLN A 78 -5.23 4.08 9.23
CA GLN A 78 -5.12 5.28 10.07
C GLN A 78 -6.43 6.10 10.19
N ASP A 79 -7.49 5.72 9.47
CA ASP A 79 -8.73 6.52 9.34
C ASP A 79 -8.49 7.97 8.91
N LYS A 80 -7.39 8.21 8.18
CA LYS A 80 -7.19 9.46 7.48
C LYS A 80 -8.11 9.47 6.27
N GLU A 81 -9.29 10.04 6.47
CA GLU A 81 -10.06 10.62 5.38
C GLU A 81 -9.08 11.47 4.54
N PRO A 82 -9.01 11.31 3.20
CA PRO A 82 -8.12 12.11 2.38
C PRO A 82 -8.43 13.56 2.71
N ALA A 83 -7.46 14.27 3.28
CA ALA A 83 -7.64 15.64 3.73
C ALA A 83 -8.12 16.46 2.53
N ALA A 84 -9.43 16.69 2.48
CA ALA A 84 -10.06 17.54 1.50
C ALA A 84 -9.35 18.88 1.58
N ALA A 85 -8.69 19.25 0.48
CA ALA A 85 -8.02 20.52 0.34
C ALA A 85 -8.96 21.65 0.79
N PRO A 86 -8.46 22.66 1.54
CA PRO A 86 -9.30 23.74 2.01
C PRO A 86 -9.89 24.48 0.81
N GLU A 87 -11.21 24.57 0.75
CA GLU A 87 -11.95 25.39 -0.20
C GLU A 87 -11.32 26.80 -0.28
N PRO A 88 -10.97 27.31 -1.48
CA PRO A 88 -10.54 28.67 -1.61
C PRO A 88 -11.78 29.56 -1.45
N THR A 89 -11.98 30.06 -0.24
CA THR A 89 -12.81 31.23 -0.02
C THR A 89 -12.06 32.43 -0.59
N ARG A 90 -12.41 32.87 -1.81
CA ARG A 90 -12.61 34.29 -2.20
C ARG A 90 -12.86 34.46 -3.70
#